data_AF-A0A922SQS0-F1
#
_entry.id   AF-A0A922SQS0-F1
#
_cell.length_a   1.000
_cell.length_b   1.000
_cell.length_c   1.000
_cell.angle_alpha   90.00
_cell.angle_beta   90.00
_cell.angle_gamma   90.00
#
_symmetry.space_group_name_H-M   'P 1'
#
loop_
_entity.id
_entity.type
_entity.pdbx_description
1 polymer ?
#
loop_
_entity_poly.entity_id
_entity_poly.type
_entity_poly.pdbx_seq_one_letter_code
_entity_poly.pdbx_strand_id
1 'polypeptide(L)'
;MTLSPTLNKREKILSMINKYLKLKSCSIRDFATLLGNLVSVCMAISYGFRHTKTLEREKFLALEESKGNYDHRLNLNSDIKTELFWWKKNIISRNNKIKQYNFILEIFSDASLSGWGAHCDGQSTGGSWSEWERQQHINYLELLAAYFALRSFASTLENCEILLRIDNTTAIAYINRMGGVQYPKLNRIAQQIWQWCENKNIWIFASYIKSKENKEADFESRNFNVDTEWELSHKIFNSIVKKFGQPNIDLFASRLNHKCPKYVSWHRDPYAWNIDAFTIKWNNLFFYAFPPFSMLLKVLHKIRTDKATGIIVYPIWPSQPWYPVLKALLVSDIMTIGPSDNTLTSPFRTPHPLHLTLGACILSGKLSRGE
;
A
#
# COMPACT_ATOMS: atom_id res chain seq x y z
N MET A 1 -14.31 28.79 0.58
CA MET A 1 -15.47 28.87 -0.33
C MET A 1 -15.79 27.47 -0.84
N THR A 2 -17.07 27.09 -0.91
CA THR A 2 -17.54 25.76 -1.35
C THR A 2 -18.34 25.87 -2.62
N LEU A 3 -18.14 24.93 -3.54
CA LEU A 3 -18.86 24.79 -4.79
C LEU A 3 -19.92 23.69 -4.60
N SER A 4 -21.17 23.99 -4.95
CA SER A 4 -22.32 23.10 -4.73
C SER A 4 -23.31 23.18 -5.89
N PRO A 5 -23.83 22.05 -6.42
CA PRO A 5 -24.96 22.08 -7.33
C PRO A 5 -26.23 22.59 -6.64
N THR A 6 -27.15 23.14 -7.42
CA THR A 6 -28.48 23.54 -6.94
C THR A 6 -29.27 22.32 -6.43
N LEU A 7 -30.16 22.53 -5.46
CA LEU A 7 -30.98 21.47 -4.87
C LEU A 7 -31.78 20.72 -5.93
N ASN A 8 -32.45 21.44 -6.84
CA ASN A 8 -33.20 20.86 -7.95
C ASN A 8 -32.33 19.95 -8.84
N LYS A 9 -31.08 20.35 -9.15
CA LYS A 9 -30.16 19.51 -9.92
C LYS A 9 -29.78 18.23 -9.14
N ARG A 10 -29.56 18.32 -7.82
CA ARG A 10 -29.27 17.15 -6.97
C ARG A 10 -30.44 16.18 -6.92
N GLU A 11 -31.66 16.68 -6.71
CA GLU A 11 -32.88 15.87 -6.65
C GLU A 11 -33.17 15.17 -7.98
N LYS A 12 -33.01 15.89 -9.11
CA LYS A 12 -33.12 15.31 -10.44
C LYS A 12 -32.15 14.14 -10.64
N ILE A 13 -30.88 14.33 -10.30
CA ILE A 13 -29.86 13.27 -10.42
C ILE A 13 -30.19 12.10 -9.48
N LEU A 14 -30.60 12.37 -8.24
CA LEU A 14 -31.00 11.34 -7.29
C LEU A 14 -32.17 10.50 -7.80
N SER A 15 -33.18 11.14 -8.40
CA SER A 15 -34.31 10.46 -9.04
C SER A 15 -33.84 9.54 -10.17
N MET A 16 -32.94 10.02 -11.03
CA MET A 16 -32.33 9.19 -12.07
C MET A 16 -31.59 8.00 -11.46
N ILE A 17 -30.70 8.20 -10.48
CA ILE A 17 -29.95 7.13 -9.81
C ILE A 17 -30.90 6.06 -9.26
N ASN A 18 -31.96 6.47 -8.55
CA ASN A 18 -32.96 5.53 -7.99
C ASN A 18 -33.68 4.72 -9.08
N LYS A 19 -33.95 5.30 -10.25
CA LYS A 19 -34.47 4.56 -11.41
C LYS A 19 -33.47 3.51 -11.88
N TYR A 20 -32.22 3.89 -12.16
CA TYR A 20 -31.20 2.95 -12.69
C TYR A 20 -30.79 1.87 -11.68
N LEU A 21 -30.88 2.13 -10.37
CA LEU A 21 -30.65 1.10 -9.34
C LEU A 21 -31.66 -0.05 -9.42
N LYS A 22 -32.89 0.18 -9.89
CA LYS A 22 -33.94 -0.85 -10.03
C LYS A 22 -33.85 -1.64 -11.35
N LEU A 23 -33.17 -1.12 -12.35
CA LEU A 23 -33.08 -1.75 -13.68
C LEU A 23 -32.02 -2.86 -13.70
N LYS A 24 -32.26 -3.92 -14.49
CA LYS A 24 -31.23 -4.93 -14.79
C LYS A 24 -30.32 -4.51 -15.95
N SER A 25 -30.88 -3.82 -16.95
CA SER A 25 -30.17 -3.29 -18.11
C SER A 25 -30.90 -2.08 -18.70
N CYS A 26 -30.20 -1.27 -19.48
CA CYS A 26 -30.73 -0.11 -20.20
C CYS A 26 -30.02 0.05 -21.55
N SER A 27 -30.48 0.96 -22.42
CA SER A 27 -29.71 1.31 -23.61
C SER A 27 -28.41 2.02 -23.20
N ILE A 28 -27.38 1.92 -24.03
CA ILE A 28 -26.13 2.68 -23.83
C ILE A 28 -26.41 4.19 -23.88
N ARG A 29 -27.33 4.64 -24.74
CA ARG A 29 -27.80 6.03 -24.84
C ARG A 29 -28.37 6.56 -23.52
N ASP A 30 -29.24 5.79 -22.90
CA ASP A 30 -29.85 6.12 -21.61
C ASP A 30 -28.77 6.20 -20.52
N PHE A 31 -27.87 5.22 -20.49
CA PHE A 31 -26.75 5.20 -19.55
C PHE A 31 -25.81 6.39 -19.73
N ALA A 32 -25.50 6.76 -20.99
CA ALA A 32 -24.70 7.95 -21.31
C ALA A 32 -25.36 9.23 -20.81
N THR A 33 -26.69 9.31 -20.86
CA THR A 33 -27.47 10.45 -20.33
C THR A 33 -27.34 10.55 -18.82
N LEU A 34 -27.42 9.43 -18.09
CA LEU A 34 -27.14 9.39 -16.65
C LEU A 34 -25.72 9.86 -16.36
N LEU A 35 -24.74 9.28 -17.05
CA LEU A 35 -23.33 9.60 -16.85
C LEU A 35 -23.02 11.07 -17.10
N GLY A 36 -23.55 11.66 -18.17
CA GLY A 36 -23.39 13.09 -18.46
C GLY A 36 -23.97 13.99 -17.35
N ASN A 37 -25.10 13.58 -16.75
CA ASN A 37 -25.66 14.29 -15.60
C ASN A 37 -24.76 14.18 -14.35
N LEU A 38 -24.16 13.03 -14.09
CA LEU A 38 -23.19 12.86 -12.98
C LEU A 38 -21.92 13.70 -13.22
N VAL A 39 -21.34 13.64 -14.42
CA VAL A 39 -20.15 14.41 -14.79
C VAL A 39 -20.39 15.90 -14.65
N SER A 40 -21.60 16.39 -14.99
CA SER A 40 -21.95 17.82 -14.87
C SER A 40 -21.85 18.38 -13.44
N VAL A 41 -21.85 17.54 -12.41
CA VAL A 41 -21.74 17.95 -11.00
C VAL A 41 -20.42 17.55 -10.33
N CYS A 42 -19.50 16.88 -11.03
CA CYS A 42 -18.24 16.39 -10.46
C CYS A 42 -17.32 17.49 -9.91
N MET A 43 -17.33 18.70 -10.50
CA MET A 43 -16.57 19.84 -9.96
C MET A 43 -17.09 20.27 -8.58
N ALA A 44 -18.38 20.11 -8.35
CA ALA A 44 -19.08 20.56 -7.15
C ALA A 44 -19.27 19.45 -6.10
N ILE A 45 -18.96 18.20 -6.45
CA ILE A 45 -19.02 17.04 -5.55
C ILE A 45 -17.64 16.42 -5.50
N SER A 46 -16.93 16.63 -4.39
CA SER A 46 -15.60 16.05 -4.15
C SER A 46 -15.58 14.54 -4.44
N TYR A 47 -14.53 14.08 -5.09
CA TYR A 47 -14.34 12.69 -5.56
C TYR A 47 -15.36 12.19 -6.59
N GLY A 48 -16.28 13.04 -7.08
CA GLY A 48 -17.26 12.65 -8.09
C GLY A 48 -16.62 12.03 -9.34
N PHE A 49 -15.53 12.62 -9.85
CA PHE A 49 -14.83 12.09 -11.02
C PHE A 49 -14.32 10.67 -10.82
N ARG A 50 -13.85 10.31 -9.63
CA ARG A 50 -13.43 8.95 -9.31
C ARG A 50 -14.59 7.96 -9.57
N HIS A 51 -15.76 8.27 -9.03
CA HIS A 51 -16.98 7.46 -9.12
C HIS A 51 -17.69 7.55 -10.48
N THR A 52 -17.21 8.37 -11.42
CA THR A 52 -17.63 8.29 -12.83
C THR A 52 -16.72 7.43 -13.67
N LYS A 53 -15.46 7.17 -13.28
CA LYS A 53 -14.52 6.41 -14.14
C LYS A 53 -14.92 4.98 -14.39
N THR A 54 -15.41 4.27 -13.37
CA THR A 54 -15.97 2.93 -13.55
C THR A 54 -17.16 2.97 -14.52
N LEU A 55 -18.07 3.94 -14.36
CA LEU A 55 -19.22 4.12 -15.24
C LEU A 55 -18.81 4.45 -16.69
N GLU A 56 -17.83 5.35 -16.87
CA GLU A 56 -17.26 5.70 -18.17
C GLU A 56 -16.67 4.47 -18.87
N ARG A 57 -15.99 3.60 -18.10
CA ARG A 57 -15.41 2.36 -18.59
C ARG A 57 -16.45 1.34 -19.03
N GLU A 58 -17.47 1.09 -18.21
CA GLU A 58 -18.51 0.14 -18.57
C GLU A 58 -19.29 0.59 -19.82
N LYS A 59 -19.55 1.89 -19.93
CA LYS A 59 -20.12 2.47 -21.17
C LYS A 59 -19.20 2.25 -22.38
N PHE A 60 -17.90 2.47 -22.21
CA PHE A 60 -16.91 2.31 -23.27
C PHE A 60 -16.84 0.86 -23.75
N LEU A 61 -16.75 -0.11 -22.84
CA LEU A 61 -16.70 -1.53 -23.19
C LEU A 61 -17.97 -1.98 -23.92
N ALA A 62 -19.14 -1.55 -23.45
CA ALA A 62 -20.41 -1.86 -24.11
C ALA A 62 -20.50 -1.25 -25.52
N LEU A 63 -19.93 -0.07 -25.74
CA LEU A 63 -19.85 0.55 -27.07
C LEU A 63 -18.88 -0.18 -28.00
N GLU A 64 -17.73 -0.64 -27.50
CA GLU A 64 -16.82 -1.46 -28.31
C GLU A 64 -17.49 -2.77 -28.73
N GLU A 65 -18.14 -3.46 -27.79
CA GLU A 65 -18.88 -4.70 -28.06
C GLU A 65 -20.02 -4.48 -29.06
N SER A 66 -20.73 -3.35 -28.96
CA SER A 66 -21.84 -3.02 -29.85
C SER A 66 -21.41 -2.36 -31.17
N LYS A 67 -20.11 -2.27 -31.46
CA LYS A 67 -19.56 -1.57 -32.64
C LYS A 67 -20.08 -0.13 -32.78
N GLY A 68 -20.23 0.55 -31.65
CA GLY A 68 -20.69 1.94 -31.58
C GLY A 68 -22.22 2.12 -31.58
N ASN A 69 -23.01 1.04 -31.54
CA ASN A 69 -24.46 1.15 -31.47
C ASN A 69 -24.94 1.56 -30.07
N TYR A 70 -25.39 2.81 -29.94
CA TYR A 70 -25.90 3.37 -28.69
C TYR A 70 -27.26 2.81 -28.23
N ASP A 71 -28.00 2.17 -29.12
CA ASP A 71 -29.30 1.59 -28.81
C ASP A 71 -29.18 0.12 -28.36
N HIS A 72 -27.97 -0.44 -28.40
CA HIS A 72 -27.66 -1.72 -27.78
C HIS A 72 -27.84 -1.66 -26.26
N ARG A 73 -28.15 -2.81 -25.65
CA ARG A 73 -28.35 -2.92 -24.20
C ARG A 73 -27.02 -3.06 -23.47
N LEU A 74 -26.89 -2.31 -22.38
CA LEU A 74 -25.84 -2.42 -21.37
C LEU A 74 -26.41 -3.06 -20.11
N ASN A 75 -25.73 -4.08 -19.59
CA ASN A 75 -26.09 -4.73 -18.33
C ASN A 75 -25.57 -3.92 -17.14
N LEU A 76 -26.45 -3.63 -16.17
CA LEU A 76 -26.11 -2.85 -14.99
C LEU A 76 -25.55 -3.79 -13.91
N ASN A 77 -24.28 -4.17 -14.07
CA ASN A 77 -23.55 -5.08 -13.19
C ASN A 77 -23.29 -4.53 -11.78
N SER A 78 -22.71 -5.36 -10.91
CA SER A 78 -22.40 -5.02 -9.52
C SER A 78 -21.51 -3.78 -9.37
N ASP A 79 -20.56 -3.59 -10.29
CA ASP A 79 -19.61 -2.48 -10.24
C ASP A 79 -20.33 -1.16 -10.49
N ILE A 80 -21.18 -1.11 -11.52
CA ILE A 80 -22.07 0.05 -11.78
C ILE A 80 -22.96 0.33 -10.57
N LYS A 81 -23.59 -0.71 -9.99
CA LYS A 81 -24.47 -0.53 -8.83
C LYS A 81 -23.71 0.04 -7.64
N THR A 82 -22.49 -0.43 -7.40
CA THR A 82 -21.62 0.07 -6.32
C THR A 82 -21.37 1.57 -6.45
N GLU A 83 -21.02 2.04 -7.65
CA GLU A 83 -20.83 3.47 -7.90
C GLU A 83 -22.14 4.27 -7.75
N LEU A 84 -23.25 3.75 -8.28
CA LEU A 84 -24.55 4.40 -8.17
C LEU A 84 -25.03 4.50 -6.70
N PHE A 85 -24.70 3.52 -5.86
CA PHE A 85 -24.96 3.60 -4.42
C PHE A 85 -24.10 4.66 -3.74
N TRP A 86 -22.83 4.79 -4.12
CA TRP A 86 -22.00 5.89 -3.63
C TRP A 86 -22.61 7.23 -4.01
N TRP A 87 -23.02 7.40 -5.28
CA TRP A 87 -23.67 8.61 -5.75
C TRP A 87 -24.95 8.89 -4.99
N LYS A 88 -25.82 7.89 -4.78
CA LYS A 88 -27.06 8.02 -4.00
C LYS A 88 -26.79 8.56 -2.59
N LYS A 89 -25.74 8.05 -1.92
CA LYS A 89 -25.36 8.46 -0.56
C LYS A 89 -24.81 9.89 -0.50
N ASN A 90 -24.12 10.34 -1.55
CA ASN A 90 -23.34 11.59 -1.52
C ASN A 90 -23.97 12.75 -2.30
N ILE A 91 -24.88 12.49 -3.27
CA ILE A 91 -25.42 13.51 -4.19
C ILE A 91 -26.22 14.61 -3.51
N ILE A 92 -26.76 14.39 -2.30
CA ILE A 92 -27.53 15.40 -1.57
C ILE A 92 -26.62 16.25 -0.68
N SER A 93 -25.74 15.62 0.09
CA SER A 93 -25.02 16.27 1.20
C SER A 93 -23.60 16.71 0.86
N ARG A 94 -22.92 16.05 -0.09
CA ARG A 94 -21.51 16.31 -0.36
C ARG A 94 -21.34 17.58 -1.21
N ASN A 95 -20.36 18.39 -0.85
CA ASN A 95 -19.91 19.59 -1.56
C ASN A 95 -18.41 19.51 -1.80
N ASN A 96 -17.89 20.27 -2.76
CA ASN A 96 -16.46 20.39 -2.96
C ASN A 96 -15.97 21.74 -2.44
N LYS A 97 -14.83 21.77 -1.77
CA LYS A 97 -14.15 23.04 -1.44
C LYS A 97 -13.41 23.52 -2.69
N ILE A 98 -13.48 24.82 -2.96
CA ILE A 98 -12.58 25.43 -3.96
C ILE A 98 -11.17 25.23 -3.45
N LYS A 99 -10.33 24.60 -4.27
CA LYS A 99 -8.97 24.23 -3.90
C LYS A 99 -8.12 25.48 -3.81
N GLN A 100 -7.46 25.63 -2.67
CA GLN A 100 -6.57 26.76 -2.41
C GLN A 100 -5.13 26.44 -2.81
N TYR A 101 -4.84 25.18 -3.15
CA TYR A 101 -3.48 24.71 -3.45
C TYR A 101 -2.50 25.00 -2.31
N ASN A 102 -3.02 25.01 -1.08
CA ASN A 102 -2.22 25.09 0.14
C ASN A 102 -1.84 23.67 0.55
N PHE A 103 -0.71 23.21 0.05
CA PHE A 103 -0.24 21.85 0.28
C PHE A 103 0.50 21.76 1.60
N ILE A 104 0.07 20.83 2.47
CA ILE A 104 0.79 20.53 3.72
C ILE A 104 2.10 19.78 3.44
N LEU A 105 2.14 19.01 2.35
CA LEU A 105 3.28 18.19 1.96
C LEU A 105 3.54 18.29 0.46
N GLU A 106 4.80 18.28 0.09
CA GLU A 106 5.28 18.11 -1.28
C GLU A 106 6.11 16.82 -1.34
N ILE A 107 5.57 15.80 -2.02
CA ILE A 107 6.17 14.47 -2.12
C ILE A 107 6.67 14.27 -3.54
N PHE A 108 7.92 13.85 -3.66
CA PHE A 108 8.57 13.48 -4.90
C PHE A 108 8.57 11.96 -5.01
N SER A 109 8.25 11.42 -6.17
CA SER A 109 8.29 9.98 -6.43
C SER A 109 8.96 9.69 -7.76
N ASP A 110 9.60 8.55 -7.83
CA ASP A 110 10.25 8.05 -9.04
C ASP A 110 10.13 6.52 -9.11
N ALA A 111 10.07 6.00 -10.33
CA ALA A 111 10.13 4.57 -10.57
C ALA A 111 11.29 4.21 -11.51
N SER A 112 12.00 3.14 -11.15
CA SER A 112 12.89 2.44 -12.06
C SER A 112 12.30 1.08 -12.43
N LEU A 113 13.00 0.31 -13.27
CA LEU A 113 12.63 -1.09 -13.53
C LEU A 113 12.92 -2.03 -12.35
N SER A 114 13.70 -1.57 -11.37
CA SER A 114 14.14 -2.40 -10.23
C SER A 114 13.41 -2.06 -8.93
N GLY A 115 13.04 -0.80 -8.72
CA GLY A 115 12.36 -0.34 -7.50
C GLY A 115 11.64 1.00 -7.64
N TRP A 116 11.09 1.45 -6.51
CA TRP A 116 10.49 2.76 -6.33
C TRP A 116 11.28 3.57 -5.33
N GLY A 117 11.23 4.90 -5.50
CA GLY A 117 11.82 5.84 -4.59
C GLY A 117 10.91 7.02 -4.35
N ALA A 118 11.06 7.63 -3.19
CA ALA A 118 10.30 8.80 -2.79
C ALA A 118 11.11 9.68 -1.86
N HIS A 119 10.86 10.99 -1.95
CA HIS A 119 11.48 12.00 -1.10
C HIS A 119 10.44 13.01 -0.62
N CYS A 120 10.58 13.47 0.62
CA CYS A 120 9.74 14.50 1.21
C CYS A 120 10.45 15.12 2.42
N ASP A 121 10.54 16.45 2.48
CA ASP A 121 11.08 17.22 3.61
C ASP A 121 12.41 16.68 4.17
N GLY A 122 13.39 16.42 3.28
CA GLY A 122 14.72 15.94 3.67
C GLY A 122 14.77 14.46 4.06
N GLN A 123 13.65 13.74 3.96
CA GLN A 123 13.56 12.31 4.24
C GLN A 123 13.28 11.54 2.96
N SER A 124 14.01 10.44 2.78
CA SER A 124 13.91 9.57 1.62
C SER A 124 13.46 8.17 2.02
N THR A 125 12.82 7.47 1.11
CA THR A 125 12.53 6.05 1.26
C THR A 125 12.36 5.40 -0.11
N GLY A 126 12.62 4.10 -0.17
CA GLY A 126 12.47 3.34 -1.40
C GLY A 126 12.51 1.84 -1.12
N GLY A 127 12.36 1.06 -2.18
CA GLY A 127 12.47 -0.38 -2.09
C GLY A 127 12.26 -1.08 -3.42
N SER A 128 12.55 -2.37 -3.42
CA SER A 128 12.39 -3.21 -4.60
C SER A 128 10.93 -3.37 -5.00
N TRP A 129 10.75 -3.63 -6.29
CA TRP A 129 9.53 -4.21 -6.81
C TRP A 129 9.48 -5.72 -6.54
N SER A 130 8.28 -6.24 -6.30
CA SER A 130 8.04 -7.69 -6.37
C SER A 130 8.24 -8.20 -7.80
N GLU A 131 8.44 -9.51 -7.96
CA GLU A 131 8.61 -10.14 -9.27
C GLU A 131 7.49 -9.78 -10.26
N TRP A 132 6.25 -9.72 -9.79
CA TRP A 132 5.10 -9.36 -10.62
C TRP A 132 5.08 -7.86 -10.97
N GLU A 133 5.42 -6.98 -10.03
CA GLU A 133 5.49 -5.53 -10.27
C GLU A 133 6.56 -5.21 -11.31
N ARG A 134 7.74 -5.84 -11.23
CA ARG A 134 8.86 -5.64 -12.19
C ARG A 134 8.50 -5.95 -13.64
N GLN A 135 7.50 -6.78 -13.87
CA GLN A 135 7.01 -7.14 -15.21
C GLN A 135 6.03 -6.11 -15.79
N GLN A 136 5.63 -5.10 -15.01
CA GLN A 136 4.70 -4.08 -15.48
C GLN A 136 5.42 -2.98 -16.26
N HIS A 137 4.68 -2.30 -17.14
CA HIS A 137 5.19 -1.18 -17.92
C HIS A 137 5.58 0.00 -17.03
N ILE A 138 6.56 0.82 -17.44
CA ILE A 138 7.05 1.96 -16.65
C ILE A 138 5.94 2.90 -16.18
N ASN A 139 4.99 3.27 -17.04
CA ASN A 139 3.82 4.09 -16.63
C ASN A 139 2.99 3.50 -15.47
N TYR A 140 2.95 2.17 -15.34
CA TYR A 140 2.31 1.50 -14.19
C TYR A 140 3.16 1.65 -12.94
N LEU A 141 4.47 1.43 -13.07
CA LEU A 141 5.43 1.55 -11.97
C LEU A 141 5.50 2.98 -11.43
N GLU A 142 5.47 3.99 -12.30
CA GLU A 142 5.43 5.41 -11.93
C GLU A 142 4.20 5.76 -11.09
N LEU A 143 3.03 5.29 -11.55
CA LEU A 143 1.79 5.52 -10.83
C LEU A 143 1.76 4.75 -9.49
N LEU A 144 2.36 3.56 -9.45
CA LEU A 144 2.50 2.77 -8.23
C LEU A 144 3.50 3.41 -7.25
N ALA A 145 4.62 3.95 -7.73
CA ALA A 145 5.60 4.67 -6.94
C ALA A 145 4.97 5.91 -6.29
N ALA A 146 4.16 6.68 -7.03
CA ALA A 146 3.40 7.80 -6.48
C ALA A 146 2.43 7.35 -5.37
N TYR A 147 1.77 6.20 -5.54
CA TYR A 147 0.91 5.63 -4.51
C TYR A 147 1.70 5.21 -3.26
N PHE A 148 2.86 4.57 -3.45
CA PHE A 148 3.72 4.14 -2.35
C PHE A 148 4.29 5.34 -1.60
N ALA A 149 4.76 6.37 -2.31
CA ALA A 149 5.23 7.63 -1.75
C ALA A 149 4.15 8.29 -0.87
N LEU A 150 2.91 8.40 -1.41
CA LEU A 150 1.77 8.95 -0.68
C LEU A 150 1.49 8.14 0.60
N ARG A 151 1.47 6.82 0.50
CA ARG A 151 1.24 5.96 1.65
C ARG A 151 2.34 6.05 2.70
N SER A 152 3.60 6.18 2.28
CA SER A 152 4.76 6.28 3.16
C SER A 152 4.79 7.58 3.95
N PHE A 153 4.52 8.72 3.30
CA PHE A 153 4.66 10.04 3.93
C PHE A 153 3.35 10.61 4.49
N ALA A 154 2.20 10.17 3.99
CA ALA A 154 0.90 10.70 4.39
C ALA A 154 0.00 9.69 5.13
N SER A 155 0.53 8.56 5.60
CA SER A 155 -0.22 7.51 6.32
C SER A 155 -1.03 8.04 7.51
N THR A 156 -0.48 9.01 8.26
CA THR A 156 -1.10 9.61 9.45
C THR A 156 -1.84 10.91 9.15
N LEU A 157 -1.79 11.42 7.91
CA LEU A 157 -2.46 12.66 7.52
C LEU A 157 -3.92 12.39 7.16
N GLU A 158 -4.76 13.40 7.40
CA GLU A 158 -6.18 13.44 7.05
C GLU A 158 -6.62 14.89 6.82
N ASN A 159 -7.69 15.09 6.04
CA ASN A 159 -8.32 16.41 5.84
C ASN A 159 -7.41 17.50 5.25
N CYS A 160 -6.51 17.14 4.33
CA CYS A 160 -5.47 18.05 3.82
C CYS A 160 -5.27 17.97 2.30
N GLU A 161 -4.45 18.87 1.75
CA GLU A 161 -4.04 18.86 0.33
C GLU A 161 -2.55 18.49 0.21
N ILE A 162 -2.18 17.64 -0.75
CA ILE A 162 -0.80 17.17 -0.96
C ILE A 162 -0.39 17.36 -2.42
N LEU A 163 0.81 17.88 -2.63
CA LEU A 163 1.45 18.01 -3.93
C LEU A 163 2.31 16.78 -4.22
N LEU A 164 2.10 16.15 -5.37
CA LEU A 164 2.94 15.07 -5.88
C LEU A 164 3.80 15.58 -7.04
N ARG A 165 5.11 15.36 -6.98
CA ARG A 165 6.08 15.67 -8.03
C ARG A 165 6.52 14.38 -8.72
N ILE A 166 6.22 14.29 -10.01
CA ILE A 166 6.42 13.09 -10.83
C ILE A 166 6.99 13.53 -12.18
N ASP A 167 7.91 12.77 -12.77
CA ASP A 167 8.48 13.08 -14.07
C ASP A 167 7.73 12.38 -15.24
N ASN A 168 6.80 11.48 -14.93
CA ASN A 168 5.97 10.77 -15.88
C ASN A 168 4.62 11.47 -16.14
N THR A 169 4.45 12.01 -17.35
CA THR A 169 3.23 12.71 -17.77
C THR A 169 1.97 11.83 -17.79
N THR A 170 2.12 10.52 -18.04
CA THR A 170 0.99 9.58 -18.01
C THR A 170 0.48 9.41 -16.59
N ALA A 171 1.37 9.19 -15.62
CA ALA A 171 1.02 9.09 -14.21
C ALA A 171 0.34 10.38 -13.70
N ILE A 172 0.88 11.55 -14.05
CA ILE A 172 0.27 12.86 -13.74
C ILE A 172 -1.16 12.94 -14.29
N ALA A 173 -1.36 12.58 -15.57
CA ALA A 173 -2.66 12.64 -16.20
C ALA A 173 -3.68 11.72 -15.51
N TYR A 174 -3.27 10.50 -15.15
CA TYR A 174 -4.11 9.54 -14.45
C TYR A 174 -4.48 10.03 -13.04
N ILE A 175 -3.54 10.60 -12.29
CA ILE A 175 -3.83 11.16 -10.95
C ILE A 175 -4.79 12.34 -11.08
N ASN A 176 -4.47 13.35 -11.88
CA ASN A 176 -5.25 14.58 -11.95
C ASN A 176 -6.64 14.39 -12.56
N ARG A 177 -6.82 13.38 -13.43
CA ARG A 177 -8.13 13.02 -14.00
C ARG A 177 -8.89 11.97 -13.18
N MET A 178 -8.34 11.55 -12.04
CA MET A 178 -8.88 10.49 -11.18
C MET A 178 -9.09 9.14 -11.88
N GLY A 179 -8.23 8.84 -12.85
CA GLY A 179 -8.25 7.60 -13.62
C GLY A 179 -8.38 7.83 -15.13
N GLY A 180 -8.58 6.73 -15.84
CA GLY A 180 -8.69 6.68 -17.29
C GLY A 180 -9.55 5.50 -17.75
N VAL A 181 -10.03 5.55 -18.99
CA VAL A 181 -10.99 4.57 -19.51
C VAL A 181 -10.30 3.38 -20.17
N GLN A 182 -9.30 3.67 -21.00
CA GLN A 182 -8.69 2.72 -21.94
C GLN A 182 -7.86 1.65 -21.22
N TYR A 183 -6.87 2.05 -20.41
CA TYR A 183 -5.93 1.12 -19.80
C TYR A 183 -6.41 0.67 -18.40
N PRO A 184 -6.88 -0.59 -18.23
CA PRO A 184 -7.53 -1.02 -17.00
C PRO A 184 -6.55 -1.09 -15.81
N LYS A 185 -5.31 -1.51 -16.06
CA LYS A 185 -4.26 -1.64 -15.03
C LYS A 185 -3.92 -0.28 -14.40
N LEU A 186 -3.71 0.75 -15.23
CA LEU A 186 -3.44 2.12 -14.77
C LEU A 186 -4.66 2.71 -14.04
N ASN A 187 -5.86 2.48 -14.59
CA ASN A 187 -7.08 2.95 -13.93
C ASN A 187 -7.24 2.31 -12.54
N ARG A 188 -6.91 1.02 -12.39
CA ARG A 188 -7.00 0.33 -11.10
C ARG A 188 -6.11 0.97 -10.04
N ILE A 189 -4.87 1.34 -10.37
CA ILE A 189 -4.00 2.06 -9.41
C ILE A 189 -4.57 3.46 -9.12
N ALA A 190 -4.97 4.22 -10.14
CA ALA A 190 -5.55 5.55 -9.93
C ALA A 190 -6.79 5.50 -9.02
N GLN A 191 -7.63 4.47 -9.18
CA GLN A 191 -8.77 4.21 -8.30
C GLN A 191 -8.34 3.87 -6.88
N GLN A 192 -7.27 3.09 -6.69
CA GLN A 192 -6.71 2.79 -5.37
C GLN A 192 -6.16 4.05 -4.68
N ILE A 193 -5.40 4.89 -5.41
CA ILE A 193 -4.88 6.17 -4.92
C ILE A 193 -6.04 7.04 -4.43
N TRP A 194 -7.06 7.27 -5.27
CA TRP A 194 -8.16 8.16 -4.92
C TRP A 194 -9.11 7.57 -3.88
N GLN A 195 -9.29 6.25 -3.83
CA GLN A 195 -10.03 5.59 -2.74
C GLN A 195 -9.32 5.80 -1.39
N TRP A 196 -7.99 5.64 -1.37
CA TRP A 196 -7.19 5.87 -0.18
C TRP A 196 -7.26 7.33 0.27
N CYS A 197 -7.17 8.26 -0.69
CA CYS A 197 -7.32 9.70 -0.43
C CYS A 197 -8.72 10.04 0.10
N GLU A 198 -9.78 9.50 -0.51
CA GLU A 198 -11.16 9.74 -0.10
C GLU A 198 -11.42 9.29 1.34
N ASN A 199 -10.91 8.13 1.74
CA ASN A 199 -11.08 7.59 3.09
C ASN A 199 -10.49 8.51 4.18
N LYS A 200 -9.47 9.28 3.81
CA LYS A 200 -8.76 10.22 4.69
C LYS A 200 -9.15 11.67 4.45
N ASN A 201 -10.08 11.92 3.52
CA ASN A 201 -10.42 13.26 3.03
C ASN A 201 -9.18 14.07 2.59
N ILE A 202 -8.20 13.38 1.98
CA ILE A 202 -7.02 13.98 1.36
C ILE A 202 -7.34 14.35 -0.08
N TRP A 203 -6.85 15.50 -0.54
CA TRP A 203 -6.86 15.87 -1.94
C TRP A 203 -5.44 15.94 -2.47
N ILE A 204 -5.17 15.28 -3.59
CA ILE A 204 -3.84 15.30 -4.21
C ILE A 204 -3.85 16.08 -5.53
N PHE A 205 -2.72 16.67 -5.85
CA PHE A 205 -2.45 17.26 -7.16
C PHE A 205 -1.08 16.80 -7.64
N ALA A 206 -1.01 16.23 -8.85
CA ALA A 206 0.25 15.83 -9.46
C ALA A 206 0.77 16.95 -10.38
N SER A 207 2.04 17.27 -10.25
CA SER A 207 2.75 18.27 -11.05
C SER A 207 4.05 17.70 -11.58
N TYR A 208 4.46 18.18 -12.75
CA TYR A 208 5.70 17.73 -13.38
C TYR A 208 6.92 18.23 -12.62
N ILE A 209 7.94 17.37 -12.56
CA ILE A 209 9.33 17.73 -12.25
C ILE A 209 10.25 17.11 -13.30
N LYS A 210 11.36 17.78 -13.61
CA LYS A 210 12.37 17.21 -14.52
C LYS A 210 13.12 16.09 -13.80
N SER A 211 13.36 14.96 -14.47
CA SER A 211 14.07 13.82 -13.86
C SER A 211 15.44 14.23 -13.26
N LYS A 212 16.17 15.14 -13.91
CA LYS A 212 17.44 15.69 -13.41
C LYS A 212 17.36 16.45 -12.08
N GLU A 213 16.16 16.93 -11.74
CA GLU A 213 15.84 17.65 -10.49
C GLU A 213 15.23 16.71 -9.45
N ASN A 214 14.84 15.48 -9.82
CA ASN A 214 14.22 14.47 -8.96
C ASN A 214 15.24 13.49 -8.35
N LYS A 215 16.43 13.99 -7.97
CA LYS A 215 17.62 13.16 -7.71
C LYS A 215 17.44 12.19 -6.55
N GLU A 216 16.79 12.62 -5.48
CA GLU A 216 16.64 11.84 -4.26
C GLU A 216 15.69 10.66 -4.49
N ALA A 217 14.53 10.90 -5.12
CA ALA A 217 13.61 9.82 -5.45
C ALA A 217 14.20 8.87 -6.50
N ASP A 218 14.91 9.40 -7.49
CA ASP A 218 15.61 8.63 -8.52
C ASP A 218 16.73 7.74 -7.95
N PHE A 219 17.46 8.24 -6.94
CA PHE A 219 18.46 7.47 -6.22
C PHE A 219 17.81 6.31 -5.45
N GLU A 220 16.76 6.58 -4.67
CA GLU A 220 16.05 5.56 -3.89
C GLU A 220 15.37 4.51 -4.78
N SER A 221 14.93 4.88 -5.99
CA SER A 221 14.30 3.94 -6.92
C SER A 221 15.29 2.92 -7.50
N ARG A 222 16.60 3.17 -7.38
CA ARG A 222 17.67 2.33 -7.94
C ARG A 222 18.60 1.73 -6.89
N ASN A 223 18.77 2.38 -5.74
CA ASN A 223 19.74 2.02 -4.73
C ASN A 223 19.06 1.43 -3.49
N PHE A 224 18.87 0.12 -3.50
CA PHE A 224 18.39 -0.64 -2.35
C PHE A 224 19.33 -1.80 -2.04
N ASN A 225 19.51 -2.07 -0.74
CA ASN A 225 20.39 -3.14 -0.29
C ASN A 225 19.62 -4.46 -0.24
N VAL A 226 19.92 -5.37 -1.16
CA VAL A 226 19.31 -6.72 -1.17
C VAL A 226 19.68 -7.51 0.09
N ASP A 227 20.83 -7.20 0.72
CA ASP A 227 21.29 -7.89 1.92
C ASP A 227 20.44 -7.61 3.16
N THR A 228 19.62 -6.56 3.15
CA THR A 228 18.67 -6.29 4.23
C THR A 228 17.31 -6.96 4.02
N GLU A 229 17.09 -7.60 2.87
CA GLU A 229 15.79 -8.12 2.44
C GLU A 229 15.70 -9.66 2.47
N TRP A 230 16.75 -10.34 2.94
CA TRP A 230 16.75 -11.80 3.08
C TRP A 230 15.62 -12.29 3.98
N GLU A 231 14.86 -13.27 3.48
CA GLU A 231 13.70 -13.78 4.18
C GLU A 231 13.77 -15.29 4.39
N LEU A 232 13.17 -15.75 5.49
CA LEU A 232 12.97 -17.17 5.72
C LEU A 232 11.91 -17.71 4.75
N SER A 233 12.10 -18.91 4.19
CA SER A 233 11.07 -19.47 3.31
C SER A 233 9.76 -19.73 4.03
N HIS A 234 8.64 -19.58 3.30
CA HIS A 234 7.30 -19.78 3.87
C HIS A 234 7.10 -21.18 4.47
N LYS A 235 7.73 -22.21 3.90
CA LYS A 235 7.65 -23.58 4.43
C LYS A 235 8.25 -23.66 5.83
N ILE A 236 9.40 -23.04 6.06
CA ILE A 236 10.07 -23.05 7.36
C ILE A 236 9.31 -22.18 8.34
N PHE A 237 8.89 -20.98 7.93
CA PHE A 237 8.05 -20.11 8.76
C PHE A 237 6.77 -20.83 9.22
N ASN A 238 6.09 -21.56 8.34
CA ASN A 238 4.92 -22.34 8.70
C ASN A 238 5.22 -23.45 9.72
N SER A 239 6.39 -24.08 9.64
CA SER A 239 6.82 -25.06 10.65
C SER A 239 7.12 -24.40 12.00
N ILE A 240 7.73 -23.21 12.01
CA ILE A 240 7.93 -22.39 13.21
C ILE A 240 6.57 -22.06 13.85
N VAL A 241 5.62 -21.57 13.06
CA VAL A 241 4.26 -21.24 13.54
C VAL A 241 3.55 -22.47 14.11
N LYS A 242 3.65 -23.62 13.43
CA LYS A 242 3.07 -24.89 13.95
C LYS A 242 3.64 -25.28 15.30
N LYS A 243 4.93 -25.01 15.55
CA LYS A 243 5.59 -25.38 16.80
C LYS A 243 5.38 -24.36 17.92
N PHE A 244 5.44 -23.07 17.61
CA PHE A 244 5.51 -21.99 18.61
C PHE A 244 4.25 -21.12 18.68
N GLY A 245 3.30 -21.32 17.77
CA GLY A 245 2.08 -20.51 17.66
C GLY A 245 2.18 -19.38 16.63
N GLN A 246 1.04 -18.77 16.33
CA GLN A 246 0.92 -17.72 15.32
C GLN A 246 1.30 -16.33 15.89
N PRO A 247 2.39 -15.70 15.43
CA PRO A 247 2.73 -14.33 15.79
C PRO A 247 1.70 -13.33 15.24
N ASN A 248 1.47 -12.25 16.00
CA ASN A 248 0.58 -11.15 15.63
C ASN A 248 1.28 -10.11 14.75
N ILE A 249 2.60 -9.99 14.86
CA ILE A 249 3.38 -8.94 14.21
C ILE A 249 4.76 -9.45 13.80
N ASP A 250 5.23 -9.01 12.65
CA ASP A 250 6.58 -9.24 12.14
C ASP A 250 7.45 -7.99 12.40
N LEU A 251 8.52 -8.14 13.16
CA LEU A 251 9.46 -7.08 13.44
C LEU A 251 10.66 -7.21 12.48
N PHE A 252 11.12 -6.07 11.96
CA PHE A 252 12.25 -5.98 11.03
C PHE A 252 11.93 -6.51 9.62
N ALA A 253 10.73 -6.24 9.13
CA ALA A 253 10.27 -6.70 7.82
C ALA A 253 9.86 -5.55 6.89
N SER A 254 9.94 -5.79 5.59
CA SER A 254 9.47 -4.93 4.52
C SER A 254 8.15 -5.46 3.94
N ARG A 255 7.54 -4.69 3.05
CA ARG A 255 6.39 -5.14 2.25
C ARG A 255 6.63 -6.44 1.49
N LEU A 256 7.87 -6.75 1.13
CA LEU A 256 8.16 -7.93 0.31
C LEU A 256 8.41 -9.18 1.14
N ASN A 257 8.90 -9.04 2.38
CA ASN A 257 9.32 -10.20 3.18
C ASN A 257 8.52 -10.46 4.45
N HIS A 258 7.55 -9.62 4.79
CA HIS A 258 6.76 -9.81 5.99
C HIS A 258 6.04 -11.16 6.02
N LYS A 259 6.08 -11.82 7.17
CA LYS A 259 5.46 -13.13 7.43
C LYS A 259 4.17 -13.03 8.22
N CYS A 260 3.90 -11.86 8.81
CA CYS A 260 2.67 -11.56 9.54
C CYS A 260 1.85 -10.49 8.83
N PRO A 261 0.52 -10.44 8.96
CA PRO A 261 -0.31 -9.39 8.36
C PRO A 261 0.07 -7.97 8.80
N LYS A 262 0.59 -7.83 10.03
CA LYS A 262 1.09 -6.60 10.61
C LYS A 262 2.61 -6.68 10.69
N TYR A 263 3.32 -5.62 10.31
CA TYR A 263 4.78 -5.61 10.37
C TYR A 263 5.36 -4.22 10.63
N VAL A 264 6.64 -4.21 11.04
CA VAL A 264 7.41 -3.00 11.33
C VAL A 264 8.67 -2.98 10.48
N SER A 265 8.79 -1.93 9.66
CA SER A 265 9.90 -1.74 8.73
C SER A 265 11.00 -0.86 9.30
N TRP A 266 12.19 -0.93 8.71
CA TRP A 266 13.30 -0.07 9.12
C TRP A 266 13.09 1.39 8.67
N HIS A 267 12.66 1.58 7.43
CA HIS A 267 12.31 2.88 6.85
C HIS A 267 10.82 2.96 6.56
N ARG A 268 10.34 4.12 6.07
CA ARG A 268 8.94 4.28 5.69
C ARG A 268 8.60 3.32 4.56
N ASP A 269 7.79 2.33 4.88
CA ASP A 269 7.24 1.41 3.90
C ASP A 269 5.74 1.71 3.72
N PRO A 270 5.21 1.71 2.49
CA PRO A 270 3.82 2.06 2.23
C PRO A 270 2.83 1.28 3.09
N TYR A 271 3.07 0.00 3.38
CA TYR A 271 2.12 -0.86 4.09
C TYR A 271 2.51 -1.20 5.53
N ALA A 272 3.65 -0.71 6.01
CA ALA A 272 4.08 -0.97 7.37
C ALA A 272 3.10 -0.38 8.39
N TRP A 273 2.97 -1.08 9.53
CA TRP A 273 2.20 -0.57 10.65
C TRP A 273 2.96 0.52 11.41
N ASN A 274 4.27 0.38 11.51
CA ASN A 274 5.15 1.39 12.08
C ASN A 274 6.54 1.30 11.46
N ILE A 275 7.37 2.30 11.71
CA ILE A 275 8.79 2.34 11.37
C ILE A 275 9.63 2.11 12.62
N ASP A 276 10.84 1.59 12.44
CA ASP A 276 11.80 1.27 13.50
C ASP A 276 11.19 0.47 14.66
N ALA A 277 11.39 -0.85 14.62
CA ALA A 277 10.91 -1.77 15.66
C ALA A 277 11.35 -1.37 17.07
N PHE A 278 12.44 -0.62 17.26
CA PHE A 278 12.87 -0.20 18.60
C PHE A 278 12.08 0.97 19.18
N THR A 279 11.28 1.68 18.39
CA THR A 279 10.49 2.85 18.83
C THR A 279 9.14 2.48 19.45
N ILE A 280 8.68 1.25 19.22
CA ILE A 280 7.41 0.75 19.76
C ILE A 280 7.63 -0.08 21.03
N LYS A 281 6.57 -0.25 21.82
CA LYS A 281 6.55 -1.22 22.91
C LYS A 281 6.19 -2.60 22.37
N TRP A 282 6.97 -3.62 22.76
CA TRP A 282 6.76 -5.02 22.37
C TRP A 282 5.93 -5.78 23.41
N ASN A 283 5.62 -5.15 24.55
CA ASN A 283 4.75 -5.74 25.55
C ASN A 283 3.36 -6.03 24.94
N ASN A 284 2.74 -7.13 25.35
CA ASN A 284 1.44 -7.60 24.86
C ASN A 284 1.37 -7.91 23.35
N LEU A 285 2.51 -7.93 22.64
CA LEU A 285 2.60 -8.42 21.27
C LEU A 285 3.30 -9.78 21.30
N PHE A 286 2.66 -10.82 20.78
CA PHE A 286 3.37 -12.04 20.44
C PHE A 286 4.00 -11.83 19.05
N PHE A 287 5.29 -11.46 19.03
CA PHE A 287 5.98 -11.06 17.81
C PHE A 287 6.75 -12.22 17.18
N TYR A 288 7.03 -12.10 15.88
CA TYR A 288 8.11 -12.78 15.19
C TYR A 288 9.18 -11.76 14.84
N ALA A 289 10.45 -12.10 15.04
CA ALA A 289 11.58 -11.24 14.68
C ALA A 289 12.66 -12.06 13.99
N PHE A 290 13.06 -11.62 12.80
CA PHE A 290 14.25 -12.08 12.10
C PHE A 290 15.14 -10.86 11.80
N PRO A 291 15.79 -10.29 12.84
CA PRO A 291 16.52 -9.05 12.70
C PRO A 291 17.84 -9.25 11.95
N PRO A 292 18.42 -8.18 11.38
CA PRO A 292 19.82 -8.16 11.00
C PRO A 292 20.69 -8.64 12.17
N PHE A 293 21.64 -9.55 11.92
CA PHE A 293 22.35 -10.24 13.00
C PHE A 293 23.17 -9.30 13.90
N SER A 294 23.65 -8.18 13.35
CA SER A 294 24.33 -7.12 14.10
C SER A 294 23.43 -6.46 15.15
N MET A 295 22.10 -6.57 15.04
CA MET A 295 21.12 -5.99 15.96
C MET A 295 20.65 -6.98 17.04
N LEU A 296 21.08 -8.26 17.00
CA LEU A 296 20.58 -9.29 17.93
C LEU A 296 20.73 -8.89 19.39
N LEU A 297 21.88 -8.38 19.82
CA LEU A 297 22.08 -7.95 21.21
C LEU A 297 21.07 -6.85 21.63
N LYS A 298 20.82 -5.88 20.74
CA LYS A 298 19.84 -4.81 20.97
C LYS A 298 18.42 -5.37 21.04
N VAL A 299 18.08 -6.34 20.20
CA VAL A 299 16.79 -7.08 20.24
C VAL A 299 16.62 -7.80 21.58
N LEU A 300 17.62 -8.54 22.05
CA LEU A 300 17.54 -9.25 23.34
C LEU A 300 17.37 -8.27 24.51
N HIS A 301 18.08 -7.15 24.51
CA HIS A 301 17.88 -6.09 25.50
C HIS A 301 16.47 -5.50 25.45
N LYS A 302 15.91 -5.31 24.25
CA LYS A 302 14.54 -4.82 24.07
C LYS A 302 13.52 -5.81 24.63
N ILE A 303 13.68 -7.11 24.35
CA ILE A 303 12.83 -8.19 24.90
C ILE A 303 12.80 -8.14 26.43
N ARG A 304 13.98 -8.04 27.05
CA ARG A 304 14.11 -7.94 28.51
C ARG A 304 13.47 -6.67 29.07
N THR A 305 13.76 -5.52 28.47
CA THR A 305 13.29 -4.20 28.93
C THR A 305 11.76 -4.10 28.86
N ASP A 306 11.17 -4.57 27.76
CA ASP A 306 9.74 -4.50 27.54
C ASP A 306 8.97 -5.65 28.20
N LYS A 307 9.67 -6.61 28.82
CA LYS A 307 9.08 -7.87 29.30
C LYS A 307 8.26 -8.56 28.21
N ALA A 308 8.77 -8.52 26.99
CA ALA A 308 8.09 -9.02 25.80
C ALA A 308 8.30 -10.53 25.65
N THR A 309 7.43 -11.18 24.88
CA THR A 309 7.53 -12.60 24.57
C THR A 309 7.28 -12.79 23.08
N GLY A 310 8.14 -13.52 22.40
CA GLY A 310 8.02 -13.71 20.95
C GLY A 310 8.99 -14.72 20.39
N ILE A 311 8.77 -15.05 19.12
CA ILE A 311 9.59 -15.95 18.33
C ILE A 311 10.76 -15.16 17.76
N ILE A 312 11.98 -15.67 17.95
CA ILE A 312 13.18 -15.12 17.30
C ILE A 312 13.81 -16.17 16.40
N VAL A 313 14.27 -15.71 15.22
CA VAL A 313 15.15 -16.48 14.34
C VAL A 313 16.54 -15.85 14.38
N TYR A 314 17.56 -16.67 14.56
CA TYR A 314 18.95 -16.22 14.75
C TYR A 314 19.94 -17.25 14.20
N PRO A 315 21.17 -16.87 13.84
CA PRO A 315 22.20 -17.83 13.43
C PRO A 315 22.74 -18.58 14.65
N ILE A 316 23.00 -19.89 14.55
CA ILE A 316 23.54 -20.65 15.69
C ILE A 316 25.06 -20.41 15.79
N TRP A 317 25.45 -19.35 16.49
CA TRP A 317 26.84 -18.97 16.71
C TRP A 317 27.18 -18.86 18.21
N PRO A 318 27.54 -19.97 18.88
CA PRO A 318 27.76 -20.00 20.33
C PRO A 318 28.83 -19.05 20.85
N SER A 319 29.84 -18.73 20.03
CA SER A 319 30.95 -17.83 20.40
C SER A 319 30.57 -16.35 20.40
N GLN A 320 29.36 -15.98 19.98
CA GLN A 320 28.95 -14.58 19.91
C GLN A 320 28.53 -14.03 21.28
N PRO A 321 28.85 -12.77 21.61
CA PRO A 321 28.54 -12.17 22.92
C PRO A 321 27.04 -12.17 23.28
N TRP A 322 26.16 -12.15 22.29
CA TRP A 322 24.71 -12.16 22.51
C TRP A 322 24.15 -13.57 22.81
N TYR A 323 24.89 -14.65 22.54
CA TYR A 323 24.39 -16.02 22.66
C TYR A 323 24.06 -16.42 24.11
N PRO A 324 24.90 -16.10 25.13
CA PRO A 324 24.55 -16.35 26.53
C PRO A 324 23.32 -15.57 26.99
N VAL A 325 23.14 -14.33 26.51
CA VAL A 325 21.97 -13.50 26.82
C VAL A 325 20.70 -14.13 26.23
N LEU A 326 20.78 -14.66 25.01
CA LEU A 326 19.68 -15.38 24.37
C LEU A 326 19.27 -16.60 25.20
N LYS A 327 20.25 -17.41 25.63
CA LYS A 327 20.02 -18.60 26.47
C LYS A 327 19.34 -18.24 27.80
N ALA A 328 19.66 -17.09 28.39
CA ALA A 328 19.04 -16.62 29.63
C ALA A 328 17.57 -16.18 29.46
N LEU A 329 17.14 -15.84 28.24
CA LEU A 329 15.76 -15.44 27.92
C LEU A 329 14.93 -16.58 27.33
N LEU A 330 15.52 -17.75 27.12
CA LEU A 330 14.90 -18.89 26.43
C LEU A 330 13.80 -19.51 27.29
N VAL A 331 12.60 -19.69 26.71
CA VAL A 331 11.45 -20.33 27.38
C VAL A 331 10.82 -21.48 26.58
N SER A 332 11.48 -21.92 25.51
CA SER A 332 11.06 -23.07 24.70
C SER A 332 12.26 -23.89 24.24
N ASP A 333 12.00 -25.07 23.70
CA ASP A 333 13.00 -25.79 22.90
C ASP A 333 13.42 -24.98 21.68
N ILE A 334 14.68 -25.17 21.26
CA ILE A 334 15.22 -24.60 20.03
C ILE A 334 14.85 -25.51 18.86
N MET A 335 14.25 -24.95 17.82
CA MET A 335 14.09 -25.59 16.53
C MET A 335 15.28 -25.26 15.65
N THR A 336 16.14 -26.25 15.40
CA THR A 336 17.28 -26.12 14.48
C THR A 336 16.78 -26.18 13.04
N ILE A 337 17.22 -25.22 12.23
CA ILE A 337 16.95 -25.12 10.81
C ILE A 337 18.29 -25.31 10.11
N GLY A 338 18.45 -26.47 9.47
CA GLY A 338 19.67 -26.82 8.77
C GLY A 338 19.89 -25.95 7.52
N PRO A 339 21.14 -25.83 7.06
CA PRO A 339 21.46 -25.08 5.86
C PRO A 339 20.83 -25.74 4.62
N SER A 340 20.19 -24.93 3.79
CA SER A 340 19.63 -25.32 2.50
C SER A 340 19.40 -24.07 1.65
N ASP A 341 19.48 -24.21 0.33
CA ASP A 341 19.20 -23.13 -0.65
C ASP A 341 17.79 -22.54 -0.49
N ASN A 342 16.87 -23.33 0.08
CA ASN A 342 15.49 -22.92 0.34
C ASN A 342 15.28 -22.37 1.77
N THR A 343 16.36 -22.11 2.51
CA THR A 343 16.25 -21.58 3.88
C THR A 343 16.03 -20.10 3.87
N LEU A 344 16.97 -19.38 3.26
CA LEU A 344 16.96 -17.93 3.12
C LEU A 344 16.94 -17.58 1.64
N THR A 345 15.97 -16.78 1.25
CA THR A 345 15.82 -16.33 -0.14
C THR A 345 15.72 -14.81 -0.19
N SER A 346 16.25 -14.22 -1.24
CA SER A 346 16.06 -12.79 -1.51
C SER A 346 14.62 -12.55 -1.99
N PRO A 347 14.18 -11.29 -2.10
CA PRO A 347 12.91 -10.95 -2.75
C PRO A 347 12.81 -11.45 -4.20
N PHE A 348 13.94 -11.75 -4.85
CA PHE A 348 14.05 -12.27 -6.22
C PHE A 348 14.26 -13.79 -6.26
N ARG A 349 13.98 -14.48 -5.15
CA ARG A 349 14.07 -15.95 -5.02
C ARG A 349 15.47 -16.51 -5.28
N THR A 350 16.50 -15.66 -5.22
CA THR A 350 17.87 -16.15 -5.20
C THR A 350 18.18 -16.73 -3.81
N PRO A 351 18.84 -17.89 -3.71
CA PRO A 351 19.32 -18.42 -2.43
C PRO A 351 20.32 -17.48 -1.77
N HIS A 352 20.34 -17.46 -0.44
CA HIS A 352 21.35 -16.73 0.31
C HIS A 352 22.75 -17.34 0.06
N PRO A 353 23.78 -16.53 -0.21
CA PRO A 353 25.11 -17.05 -0.57
C PRO A 353 25.78 -17.81 0.57
N LEU A 354 25.44 -17.50 1.82
CA LEU A 354 25.88 -18.24 3.00
C LEU A 354 24.87 -19.34 3.38
N HIS A 355 25.35 -20.57 3.48
CA HIS A 355 24.62 -21.72 4.01
C HIS A 355 24.60 -21.68 5.55
N LEU A 356 23.67 -20.89 6.11
CA LEU A 356 23.58 -20.67 7.55
C LEU A 356 22.73 -21.75 8.24
N THR A 357 23.21 -22.22 9.40
CA THR A 357 22.37 -22.95 10.36
C THR A 357 21.69 -21.95 11.27
N LEU A 358 20.35 -21.95 11.28
CA LEU A 358 19.55 -21.04 12.08
C LEU A 358 18.88 -21.78 13.24
N GLY A 359 18.60 -21.05 14.31
CA GLY A 359 17.73 -21.48 15.40
C GLY A 359 16.46 -20.65 15.42
N ALA A 360 15.33 -21.29 15.70
CA ALA A 360 14.07 -20.61 16.03
C ALA A 360 13.61 -21.03 17.43
N CYS A 361 13.24 -20.07 18.27
CA CYS A 361 12.78 -20.33 19.63
C CYS A 361 11.89 -19.19 20.16
N ILE A 362 11.21 -19.44 21.28
CA ILE A 362 10.50 -18.41 22.04
C ILE A 362 11.45 -17.85 23.10
N LEU A 363 11.59 -16.52 23.09
CA LEU A 363 12.23 -15.78 24.16
C LEU A 363 11.20 -15.00 24.97
N SER A 364 11.46 -14.83 26.26
CA SER A 364 10.63 -14.03 27.16
C SER A 364 11.48 -13.19 28.10
N GLY A 365 11.20 -11.88 28.15
CA GLY A 365 11.71 -10.97 29.17
C GLY A 365 10.87 -10.95 30.46
N LYS A 366 9.79 -11.73 30.52
CA LYS A 366 8.99 -11.88 31.74
C LYS A 366 9.74 -12.81 32.69
N LEU A 367 9.95 -12.37 33.92
CA LEU A 367 10.45 -13.24 34.98
C LEU A 367 9.48 -14.42 35.11
N SER A 368 9.99 -15.64 34.99
CA SER A 368 9.29 -16.82 35.48
C SER A 368 8.97 -16.54 36.94
N ARG A 369 7.68 -16.49 37.29
CA ARG A 369 7.30 -16.63 38.70
C ARG A 369 7.83 -18.02 39.07
N GLY A 370 8.81 -18.06 39.98
CA GLY A 370 9.36 -19.33 40.45
C GLY A 370 8.21 -20.23 40.86
N GLU A 371 8.18 -21.43 40.27
CA GLU A 371 7.45 -22.56 40.83
C GLU A 371 8.15 -23.03 42.11
#